data_AF-A0A832WYU4-F1
#
_entry.id   AF-A0A832WYU4-F1
#
_cell.length_a   1.000
_cell.length_b   1.000
_cell.length_c   1.000
_cell.angle_alpha   90.00
_cell.angle_beta   90.00
_cell.angle_gamma   90.00
#
_symmetry.space_group_name_H-M   'P 1'
#
loop_
_entity.id
_entity.type
_entity.pdbx_description
1 polymer ?
#
loop_
_entity_poly.entity_id
_entity_poly.type
_entity_poly.pdbx_seq_one_letter_code
_entity_poly.pdbx_strand_id
1 'polypeptide(L)' 'MAKVRVALVGVGNCASAFVQGIIFYGSSESDFTGLRNPTIGGLEPSDIQVVAAF' A
#
# COMPACT_ATOMS: atom_id res chain seq x y z
N MET A 1 -7.87 10.23 -9.41
CA MET A 1 -6.43 10.12 -9.10
C MET A 1 -5.82 8.96 -9.86
N ALA A 2 -4.54 9.03 -10.20
CA ALA A 2 -3.84 7.95 -10.87
C ALA A 2 -3.58 6.82 -9.86
N LYS A 3 -4.05 5.60 -10.15
CA LYS A 3 -3.84 4.44 -9.27
C LYS A 3 -2.58 3.68 -9.68
N VAL A 4 -1.77 3.27 -8.70
CA VAL A 4 -0.62 2.40 -8.94
C VAL A 4 -1.10 0.95 -8.89
N ARG A 5 -0.99 0.24 -10.02
CA ARG A 5 -1.40 -1.16 -10.12
C ARG A 5 -0.22 -2.06 -9.78
N VAL A 6 -0.36 -2.88 -8.74
CA VAL A 6 0.70 -3.76 -8.22
C VAL A 6 0.29 -5.22 -8.37
N ALA A 7 1.24 -6.07 -8.78
CA ALA A 7 1.12 -7.52 -8.73
C ALA A 7 2.01 -8.07 -7.62
N LEU A 8 1.53 -9.08 -6.90
CA LEU A 8 2.29 -9.79 -5.86
C LEU A 8 2.80 -11.11 -6.40
N VAL A 9 4.07 -11.44 -6.15
CA VAL A 9 4.66 -12.74 -6.47
C VAL A 9 5.16 -13.36 -5.17
N GLY A 10 4.51 -14.44 -4.75
CA GLY A 10 4.63 -15.04 -3.43
C GLY A 10 3.63 -14.44 -2.44
N VAL A 11 2.56 -15.18 -2.13
CA VAL A 11 1.50 -14.76 -1.19
C VAL A 11 1.76 -15.32 0.20
N GLY A 12 2.81 -14.80 0.84
CA GLY A 12 3.19 -15.13 2.22
C GLY A 12 2.92 -14.00 3.22
N ASN A 13 3.57 -14.08 4.39
CA ASN A 13 3.41 -13.06 5.45
C ASN A 13 3.77 -11.64 4.99
N CYS A 14 4.77 -11.48 4.13
CA CYS A 14 5.13 -10.17 3.57
C CYS A 14 4.01 -9.57 2.72
N ALA A 15 3.39 -10.38 1.86
CA ALA A 15 2.24 -9.95 1.06
C ALA A 15 1.05 -9.59 1.95
N SER A 16 0.79 -10.40 2.97
CA SER A 16 -0.28 -10.15 3.95
C SER A 16 -0.08 -8.81 4.69
N ALA A 17 1.13 -8.57 5.22
CA ALA A 17 1.46 -7.31 5.89
C ALA A 17 1.35 -6.10 4.96
N PHE A 18 1.77 -6.24 3.69
CA PHE A 18 1.65 -5.18 2.69
C PHE A 18 0.19 -4.83 2.39
N VAL A 19 -0.66 -5.83 2.14
CA VAL A 19 -2.09 -5.60 1.85
C VAL A 19 -2.81 -4.96 3.03
N GLN A 20 -2.54 -5.43 4.25
CA GLN A 20 -3.11 -4.82 5.46
C GLN A 20 -2.59 -3.40 5.68
N GLY A 21 -1.31 -3.16 5.42
CA GLY A 21 -0.69 -1.83 5.51
C GLY A 21 -1.34 -0.82 4.57
N ILE A 22 -1.63 -1.20 3.31
CA ILE A 22 -2.35 -0.33 2.35
C ILE A 22 -3.67 0.16 2.95
N ILE A 23 -4.45 -0.73 3.57
CA ILE A 23 -5.74 -0.40 4.18
C ILE A 23 -5.53 0.49 5.41
N PHE A 24 -4.63 0.08 6.31
CA PHE A 24 -4.35 0.79 7.55
C PHE A 24 -3.94 2.24 7.28
N TYR A 25 -2.89 2.45 6.48
CA TYR A 25 -2.39 3.78 6.16
C TYR A 25 -3.32 4.55 5.23
N GLY A 26 -4.07 3.89 4.35
CA GLY A 26 -5.03 4.54 3.47
C GLY A 26 -6.27 5.10 4.19
N SER A 27 -6.59 4.58 5.38
CA SER A 27 -7.68 5.07 6.24
C SER A 27 -7.22 6.02 7.35
N SER A 28 -5.92 6.17 7.52
CA SER A 28 -5.32 6.92 8.63
C SER A 28 -5.01 8.36 8.20
N GLU A 29 -5.57 9.34 8.89
CA GLU A 29 -5.27 10.76 8.62
C GLU A 29 -3.96 11.24 9.26
N SER A 30 -3.40 10.48 10.22
CA SER A 30 -2.25 10.97 11.03
C SER A 30 -1.24 9.92 11.49
N ASP A 31 -1.52 8.61 11.36
CA ASP A 31 -0.56 7.57 11.72
C ASP A 31 0.13 7.00 10.49
N PHE A 32 1.38 7.40 10.30
CA PHE A 32 2.29 6.94 9.26
C PHE A 32 3.52 6.24 9.85
N THR A 33 3.41 5.71 11.06
CA THR A 33 4.53 5.03 11.74
C THR A 33 5.08 3.91 10.86
N GLY A 34 6.38 3.92 10.59
CA GLY A 34 7.05 2.95 9.72
C GLY A 34 7.10 3.35 8.24
N LEU A 35 6.34 4.35 7.79
CA LEU A 35 6.51 4.97 6.48
C LEU A 35 7.52 6.10 6.57
N ARG A 36 8.60 6.03 5.78
CA ARG A 36 9.60 7.11 5.73
C ARG A 36 9.06 8.38 5.06
N ASN A 37 8.23 8.23 4.03
CA ASN A 37 7.53 9.31 3.35
C ASN A 37 6.08 8.87 3.13
N PRO A 38 5.08 9.55 3.70
CA PRO A 38 3.66 9.22 3.51
C PRO A 38 3.18 9.39 2.06
N THR A 39 3.78 10.33 1.34
CA THR A 39 3.44 10.63 -0.06
C THR A 39 4.71 10.68 -0.90
N ILE A 40 4.69 10.08 -2.09
CA ILE A 40 5.82 10.10 -3.04
C ILE A 40 5.27 10.45 -4.42
N GLY A 41 5.71 11.58 -4.99
CA GLY A 41 5.25 12.01 -6.32
C GLY A 41 3.74 12.25 -6.38
N GLY A 42 3.11 12.64 -5.26
CA GLY A 42 1.66 12.83 -5.16
C GLY A 42 0.85 11.53 -5.03
N LEU A 43 1.50 10.39 -4.81
CA LEU A 43 0.86 9.10 -4.57
C LEU A 43 0.91 8.76 -3.09
N GLU A 44 -0.23 8.34 -2.56
CA GLU A 44 -0.41 7.91 -1.17
C GLU A 44 -0.67 6.39 -1.10
N PRO A 45 -0.60 5.76 0.09
CA PRO A 45 -0.90 4.34 0.24
C PRO A 45 -2.28 3.94 -0.31
N SER A 46 -3.28 4.84 -0.19
CA SER A 46 -4.63 4.67 -0.71
C SER A 46 -4.71 4.58 -2.24
N ASP A 47 -3.69 5.05 -2.97
CA ASP A 47 -3.61 4.96 -4.43
C ASP A 47 -3.09 3.59 -4.92
N ILE A 48 -2.58 2.74 -4.02
CA ILE A 48 -2.06 1.42 -4.36
C ILE A 48 -3.22 0.43 -4.54
N GLN A 49 -3.27 -0.22 -5.70
CA GLN A 49 -4.24 -1.25 -6.03
C GLN A 49 -3.53 -2.56 -6.37
N VAL A 50 -3.74 -3.58 -5.54
CA VAL A 50 -3.32 -4.95 -5.88
C VAL A 50 -4.28 -5.50 -6.94
N VAL A 51 -3.75 -5.87 -8.11
CA VAL A 51 -4.55 -6.31 -9.27
C VAL A 51 -4.28 -7.75 -9.69
N ALA A 52 -3.21 -8.36 -9.17
CA ALA A 52 -2.85 -9.75 -9.42
C ALA A 52 -2.01 -10.29 -8.26
N ALA A 53 -2.03 -11.61 -8.08
CA ALA A 53 -1.19 -12.32 -7.13
C ALA A 53 -0.88 -13.72 -7.67
N PHE A 54 0.34 -14.21 -7.45
CA PHE A 54 0.84 -15.51 -7.88
C PHE A 54 1.61 -16.20 -6.76
#